data_AF-A0A1H7E4A9-F1
#
_entry.id   AF-A0A1H7E4A9-F1
#
_cell.length_a   1.000
_cell.length_b   1.000
_cell.length_c   1.000
_cell.angle_alpha   90.00
_cell.angle_beta   90.00
_cell.angle_gamma   90.00
#
_symmetry.space_group_name_H-M   'P 1'
#
loop_
_entity.id
_entity.type
_entity.pdbx_description
1 polymer ?
#
loop_
_entity_poly.entity_id
_entity_poly.type
_entity_poly.pdbx_seq_one_letter_code
_entity_poly.pdbx_strand_id
1 'polypeptide(L)' 'MLTENIAILSYIADRSGNLMPIDDRARFRVLEALAYISTELHKRFKPFFMPDADDDAKSAANNLPSALP' A
#
# COMPACT_ATOMS: atom_id res chain seq x y z
N MET A 1 -16.68 -8.36 -10.98
CA MET A 1 -15.47 -7.53 -11.16
C MET A 1 -14.75 -7.48 -9.82
N LEU A 2 -13.45 -7.80 -9.76
CA LEU A 2 -12.67 -7.74 -8.52
C LEU A 2 -12.23 -6.30 -8.25
N THR A 3 -12.29 -5.87 -7.00
CA THR A 3 -11.90 -4.53 -6.53
C THR A 3 -11.02 -4.68 -5.29
N GLU A 4 -10.43 -3.57 -4.81
CA GLU A 4 -9.38 -3.54 -3.77
C GLU A 4 -8.02 -4.07 -4.25
N ASN A 5 -6.98 -3.25 -4.09
CA ASN A 5 -5.64 -3.58 -4.61
C ASN A 5 -5.07 -4.86 -3.98
N ILE A 6 -5.28 -5.10 -2.68
CA ILE A 6 -4.82 -6.33 -2.00
C ILE A 6 -5.43 -7.57 -2.63
N ALA A 7 -6.73 -7.56 -2.91
CA ALA A 7 -7.42 -8.70 -3.50
C ALA A 7 -6.96 -8.94 -4.93
N ILE A 8 -6.83 -7.87 -5.73
CA ILE A 8 -6.36 -7.95 -7.12
C ILE A 8 -4.92 -8.48 -7.19
N LEU A 9 -4.01 -7.92 -6.39
CA LEU A 9 -2.61 -8.32 -6.39
C LEU A 9 -2.42 -9.75 -5.88
N SER A 10 -3.18 -10.17 -4.86
CA SER A 10 -3.14 -11.56 -4.36
C SER A 10 -3.65 -12.53 -5.43
N TYR A 11 -4.74 -12.20 -6.12
CA TYR A 11 -5.27 -13.01 -7.22
C TYR A 11 -4.25 -13.16 -8.36
N ILE A 12 -3.60 -12.06 -8.77
CA ILE A 12 -2.55 -12.10 -9.79
C ILE A 12 -1.38 -12.95 -9.33
N ALA A 13 -0.96 -12.82 -8.07
CA ALA A 13 0.17 -13.57 -7.54
C ALA A 13 -0.09 -15.08 -7.49
N ASP A 14 -1.29 -15.49 -7.05
CA ASP A 14 -1.71 -16.88 -7.05
C ASP A 14 -1.82 -17.44 -8.48
N ARG A 15 -2.27 -16.65 -9.46
CA ARG A 15 -2.34 -17.06 -10.86
C ARG A 15 -0.97 -17.19 -11.52
N SER A 16 -0.02 -16.34 -11.12
CA SER A 16 1.35 -16.32 -11.63
C SER A 16 2.24 -17.41 -11.01
N GLY A 17 2.03 -17.73 -9.72
CA GLY A 17 2.79 -18.73 -8.99
C GLY A 17 4.22 -18.31 -8.59
N ASN A 18 4.65 -17.09 -8.92
CA ASN A 18 6.02 -16.60 -8.67
C ASN A 18 6.12 -15.18 -8.09
N LEU A 19 4.99 -14.52 -7.79
CA LEU A 19 4.96 -13.15 -7.26
C LEU A 19 4.71 -13.08 -5.75
N MET A 20 4.52 -14.22 -5.10
CA MET A 20 4.32 -14.32 -3.66
C MET A 20 5.31 -15.35 -3.08
N PRO A 21 5.88 -15.10 -1.90
CA PRO A 21 6.74 -16.08 -1.24
C PRO A 21 5.99 -17.39 -0.98
N ILE A 22 6.71 -18.51 -1.07
CA ILE A 22 6.20 -19.84 -0.70
C ILE A 22 6.20 -20.00 0.83
N ASP A 23 7.15 -19.35 1.52
CA ASP A 23 7.20 -19.34 2.99
C ASP A 23 6.02 -18.57 3.58
N ASP A 24 5.27 -19.21 4.49
CA ASP A 24 4.04 -18.66 5.10
C ASP A 24 4.30 -17.33 5.82
N ARG A 25 5.40 -17.20 6.57
CA ARG A 25 5.69 -15.96 7.31
C ARG A 25 6.00 -14.83 6.35
N ALA A 26 6.81 -15.07 5.33
CA ALA A 26 7.11 -14.10 4.30
C ALA A 26 5.86 -13.69 3.51
N ARG A 27 4.94 -14.63 3.24
CA ARG A 27 3.64 -14.35 2.60
C ARG A 27 2.81 -13.37 3.43
N PHE A 28 2.69 -13.58 4.74
CA PHE A 28 1.96 -12.64 5.61
C PHE A 28 2.65 -11.28 5.73
N ARG A 29 3.99 -11.20 5.66
CA ARG A 29 4.70 -9.91 5.60
C ARG A 29 4.38 -9.11 4.34
N VAL A 30 4.24 -9.77 3.19
CA VAL A 30 3.76 -9.11 1.97
C VAL A 30 2.35 -8.55 2.16
N LEU A 31 1.44 -9.34 2.76
CA LEU A 31 0.08 -8.88 3.03
C LEU A 31 0.04 -7.71 4.02
N GLU A 32 0.87 -7.73 5.05
CA GLU A 32 1.03 -6.62 6.01
C GLU A 32 1.52 -5.35 5.31
N ALA A 33 2.52 -5.46 4.44
CA ALA A 33 3.01 -4.34 3.65
C ALA A 33 1.92 -3.77 2.71
N LEU A 34 1.17 -4.64 2.02
CA LEU A 34 0.08 -4.20 1.15
C LEU A 34 -1.08 -3.56 1.94
N ALA A 35 -1.37 -4.05 3.14
CA ALA A 35 -2.33 -3.44 4.06
C ALA A 35 -1.88 -2.04 4.46
N TYR A 36 -0.65 -1.89 4.94
CA TYR A 36 -0.08 -0.59 5.29
C TYR A 36 -0.09 0.38 4.11
N ILE A 37 0.29 -0.07 2.92
CA ILE A 37 0.26 0.76 1.71
C ILE A 37 -1.17 1.24 1.43
N SER A 38 -2.15 0.36 1.51
CA SER A 38 -3.55 0.69 1.17
C SER A 38 -4.21 1.61 2.20
N THR A 39 -3.93 1.43 3.49
CA THR A 39 -4.65 2.13 4.57
C THR A 39 -3.93 3.37 5.09
N GLU A 40 -2.60 3.37 5.08
CA GLU A 40 -1.79 4.46 5.61
C GLU A 40 -1.13 5.24 4.48
N LEU A 41 -0.21 4.60 3.75
CA LEU A 41 0.65 5.31 2.80
C LEU A 41 -0.15 5.96 1.68
N HIS A 42 -1.03 5.21 1.02
CA HIS A 42 -1.82 5.70 -0.12
C HIS A 42 -2.69 6.91 0.26
N LYS A 43 -3.29 6.91 1.45
CA LYS A 43 -4.10 8.04 1.91
C LYS A 43 -3.28 9.30 2.12
N ARG A 44 -2.03 9.17 2.59
CA ARG A 44 -1.13 10.30 2.77
C ARG A 44 -0.75 10.98 1.47
N PHE A 45 -0.81 10.29 0.34
CA PHE A 45 -0.55 10.92 -0.97
C PHE A 45 -1.70 11.82 -1.44
N LYS A 46 -2.89 11.71 -0.86
CA LYS A 46 -4.08 12.46 -1.28
C LYS A 46 -3.86 13.97 -1.45
N PRO A 47 -3.19 14.71 -0.55
CA PRO A 47 -2.96 16.14 -0.70
C PRO A 47 -2.12 16.53 -1.93
N PHE A 48 -1.27 15.63 -2.44
CA PHE A 48 -0.48 15.90 -3.65
C PHE A 48 -1.31 15.83 -4.94
N PHE A 49 -2.50 15.22 -4.89
CA PHE A 49 -3.40 15.06 -6.03
C PHE A 49 -4.70 15.86 -5.88
N MET A 50 -4.80 16.70 -4.85
CA MET A 50 -5.94 17.61 -4.66
C MET A 50 -5.57 19.02 -5.12
N PRO A 51 -6.31 19.61 -6.08
CA PRO A 51 -6.04 20.97 -6.57
C PRO A 51 -6.03 22.02 -5.46
N ASP A 52 -6.87 21.85 -4.44
CA ASP A 52 -7.10 22.83 -3.38
C ASP A 52 -6.29 22.53 -2.10
N ALA A 53 -5.34 21.59 -2.14
CA ALA A 53 -4.51 21.28 -0.97
C ALA A 53 -3.50 22.41 -0.70
N ASP A 54 -3.54 22.93 0.54
CA ASP A 54 -2.59 23.91 1.06
C ASP A 54 -1.20 23.30 1.33
N ASP A 55 -0.24 24.18 1.60
CA ASP A 55 1.16 23.80 1.81
C ASP A 55 1.36 23.01 3.11
N ASP A 56 0.52 23.26 4.13
CA ASP A 56 0.56 22.54 5.40
C ASP A 56 0.11 21.08 5.22
N ALA A 57 -0.96 20.83 4.47
CA ALA A 57 -1.44 19.49 4.15
C ALA A 57 -0.40 18.68 3.35
N LYS A 58 0.28 19.32 2.39
CA LYS A 58 1.37 18.70 1.62
C LYS A 58 2.60 18.43 2.48
N SER A 59 2.95 19.34 3.40
CA SER A 59 4.07 19.16 4.32
C SER A 59 3.82 18.03 5.31
N ALA A 60 2.62 17.93 5.87
CA ALA A 60 2.22 16.83 6.74
C ALA A 60 2.24 15.47 6.01
N ALA A 61 1.87 15.44 4.73
CA ALA A 61 1.95 14.25 3.90
C ALA A 61 3.39 13.74 3.70
N ASN A 62 4.38 14.64 3.67
CA ASN A 62 5.77 14.33 3.34
C ASN A 62 6.57 13.66 4.48
N ASN A 63 6.10 13.76 5.74
CA ASN A 63 6.81 13.22 6.91
C ASN A 63 6.56 11.71 7.10
N LEU A 64 7.19 10.84 6.30
CA LEU A 64 7.06 9.39 6.51
C LEU A 64 7.66 8.97 7.86
N PRO A 65 6.99 8.09 8.64
CA PRO A 65 7.64 7.43 9.76
C PRO A 65 8.83 6.61 9.25
N SER A 66 9.92 6.60 10.02
CA SER A 66 11.20 6.01 9.65
C SER A 66 11.20 4.48 9.53
N ALA A 67 10.07 3.81 9.81
CA ALA A 67 9.95 2.37 9.74
C ALA A 67 8.69 1.98 8.94
N LEU A 68 8.90 1.18 7.89
CA LEU A 68 7.87 0.28 7.38
C LEU A 68 7.75 -0.90 8.37
N PRO A 69 6.55 -1.46 8.61
CA PRO A 69 6.38 -2.68 9.41
C PRO A 69 7.11 -3.91 8.85
#